data_AF-A0A7J3IEQ6-F1
#
_entry.id   AF-A0A7J3IEQ6-F1
#
_cell.length_a   1.000
_cell.length_b   1.000
_cell.length_c   1.000
_cell.angle_alpha   90.00
_cell.angle_beta   90.00
_cell.angle_gamma   90.00
#
_symmetry.space_group_name_H-M   'P 1'
#
loop_
_entity.id
_entity.type
_entity.pdbx_description
1 polymer ?
#
loop_
_entity_poly.entity_id
_entity_poly.type
_entity_poly.pdbx_seq_one_letter_code
_entity_poly.pdbx_strand_id
1 'polypeptide(L)'
;YIFFAYYDDASTPGVDYVSAYKQLLVRDQPQYVNFSLFPSASINLIGDPFFSPEENAFLLEVKGENGSLGSAMRVYESRSSLRDSRSVFVPADMNVRIEVSIFREIGRGPARRIASFMIPDDGYLNLKRGEQVALNLKIYRLRIEAYINLPDLIEYVKSLADRMSVLSTYERVKISGAEDLLARAKAYIDQGDYVNAQADLYESFLILADTRNSLVSMFQNSAFSTIFVTLLIGFSSSALGGIMFRNRFKRFLASLIIYAFLALALYYMYPGYIFVQDPDYNPVAKVIGGAAVVPILLLSSFTVGFILVNAPYNYGEKSDRRTLSVRSAIIAAFSIAAENLKRRKFRTILVMITILISVAAFISLTSFSHETGFISDRIRRKAPSQGIFLFQQSNNSEVYPFGPVESYVLDWLSKNDEIRLMSILLKNLPQVSPGPQPLGSIINPNLNLSYSVLGVIGLKPSLEIEIIKINQIIEEGNGRFLEDDDLDGILISEEAGKFLNVKPGDKIVFCGMNFTVVGIFNSAKLKETIDLDGNPILPKEVSVIFTDGPPIYMPRYVTPENVVILVSETASKLPLNIVVSRVNIQTYKVENMLPLARALTLTFE
;
A
#
# COMPACT_ATOMS: atom_id res chain seq x y z
N TYR A 1 44.63 -13.68 18.63
CA TYR A 1 43.56 -14.16 19.53
C TYR A 1 42.70 -12.98 19.97
N ILE A 2 41.39 -13.19 20.12
CA ILE A 2 40.48 -12.21 20.72
C ILE A 2 40.05 -12.81 22.06
N PHE A 3 40.26 -12.07 23.13
CA PHE A 3 39.91 -12.48 24.49
C PHE A 3 38.71 -11.67 24.95
N PHE A 4 37.72 -12.35 25.52
CA PHE A 4 36.53 -11.75 26.10
C PHE A 4 36.56 -11.94 27.61
N ALA A 5 36.25 -10.89 28.35
CA ALA A 5 36.05 -10.93 29.80
C ALA A 5 34.63 -10.42 30.09
N TYR A 6 33.89 -11.21 30.86
CA TYR A 6 32.56 -10.87 31.34
C TYR A 6 32.43 -11.34 32.78
N TYR A 7 31.60 -10.65 33.56
CA TYR A 7 31.24 -11.05 34.91
C TYR A 7 29.76 -10.77 35.08
N ASP A 8 29.03 -11.75 35.57
CA ASP A 8 27.61 -11.65 35.83
C ASP A 8 27.28 -12.44 37.10
N ASP A 9 26.58 -11.83 38.06
CA ASP A 9 26.13 -12.49 39.27
C ASP A 9 24.82 -13.23 38.99
N ALA A 10 24.80 -14.54 39.22
CA ALA A 10 23.61 -15.36 38.98
C ALA A 10 22.43 -14.99 39.90
N SER A 11 22.65 -14.15 40.92
CA SER A 11 21.60 -13.64 41.80
C SER A 11 20.88 -12.38 41.28
N THR A 12 21.40 -11.72 40.24
CA THR A 12 20.75 -10.56 39.60
C THR A 12 20.03 -10.97 38.31
N PRO A 13 18.85 -10.40 38.02
CA PRO A 13 18.09 -10.75 36.81
C PRO A 13 18.71 -10.20 35.52
N GLY A 14 19.46 -9.09 35.61
CA GLY A 14 20.15 -8.46 34.48
C GLY A 14 21.66 -8.66 34.52
N VAL A 15 22.34 -8.14 33.49
CA VAL A 15 23.81 -8.22 33.38
C VAL A 15 24.49 -7.17 34.25
N ASP A 16 25.33 -7.61 35.19
CA ASP A 16 26.06 -6.74 36.12
C ASP A 16 27.17 -5.90 35.48
N TYR A 17 27.84 -6.43 34.45
CA TYR A 17 28.95 -5.76 33.80
C TYR A 17 28.98 -5.98 32.28
N VAL A 18 29.26 -4.90 31.54
CA VAL A 18 29.43 -4.98 30.08
C VAL A 18 30.66 -5.83 29.74
N SER A 19 30.50 -6.80 28.83
CA SER A 19 31.60 -7.63 28.34
C SER A 19 32.69 -6.79 27.67
N ALA A 20 33.93 -6.90 28.14
CA ALA A 20 35.08 -6.25 27.53
C ALA A 20 35.84 -7.25 26.65
N TYR A 21 36.38 -6.80 25.53
CA TYR A 21 37.23 -7.64 24.69
C TYR A 21 38.56 -6.96 24.36
N LYS A 22 39.61 -7.75 24.17
CA LYS A 22 40.93 -7.30 23.72
C LYS A 22 41.47 -8.26 22.67
N GLN A 23 41.91 -7.70 21.54
CA GLN A 23 42.59 -8.46 20.50
C GLN A 23 44.10 -8.40 20.74
N LEU A 24 44.73 -9.57 20.85
CA LEU A 24 46.15 -9.71 21.14
C LEU A 24 46.80 -10.76 20.24
N LEU A 25 48.02 -10.45 19.80
CA LEU A 25 48.91 -11.39 19.13
C LEU A 25 49.76 -12.07 20.20
N VAL A 26 49.34 -13.27 20.59
CA VAL A 26 50.08 -14.10 21.55
C VAL A 26 51.33 -14.66 20.84
N ARG A 27 52.51 -14.35 21.36
CA ARG A 27 53.81 -14.90 20.95
C ARG A 27 54.32 -15.87 22.02
N ASP A 28 55.49 -16.49 21.83
CA ASP A 28 56.07 -17.53 22.72
C ASP A 28 56.42 -17.08 24.17
N GLN A 29 56.03 -15.88 24.60
CA GLN A 29 56.20 -15.40 25.98
C GLN A 29 54.85 -15.05 26.63
N PRO A 30 54.67 -15.38 27.93
CA PRO A 30 53.44 -15.08 28.66
C PRO A 30 53.21 -13.56 28.74
N GLN A 31 52.01 -13.12 28.36
CA GLN A 31 51.56 -11.73 28.41
C GLN A 31 50.47 -11.57 29.46
N TYR A 32 50.58 -10.55 30.31
CA TYR A 32 49.55 -10.18 31.27
C TYR A 32 48.55 -9.22 30.63
N VAL A 33 47.26 -9.51 30.78
CA VAL A 33 46.17 -8.75 30.16
C VAL A 33 45.15 -8.39 31.21
N ASN A 34 45.01 -7.10 31.51
CA ASN A 34 44.02 -6.61 32.45
C ASN A 34 42.75 -6.19 31.71
N PHE A 35 41.58 -6.59 32.21
CA PHE A 35 40.28 -6.14 31.73
C PHE A 35 39.64 -5.25 32.80
N SER A 36 39.10 -4.11 32.39
CA SER A 36 38.26 -3.26 33.23
C SER A 36 36.83 -3.42 32.76
N LEU A 37 35.97 -3.92 33.63
CA LEU A 37 34.56 -4.11 33.36
C LEU A 37 33.77 -2.93 33.94
N PHE A 38 32.82 -2.40 33.17
CA PHE A 38 31.97 -1.28 33.59
C PHE A 38 30.65 -1.82 34.16
N PRO A 39 30.19 -1.33 35.33
CA PRO A 39 28.88 -1.69 35.89
C PRO A 39 27.77 -1.41 34.88
N SER A 40 26.85 -2.37 34.72
CA SER A 40 25.78 -2.32 33.75
C SER A 40 24.43 -2.71 34.37
N ALA A 41 23.39 -2.27 33.68
CA ALA A 41 22.03 -2.75 33.80
C ALA A 41 21.56 -3.21 32.41
N SER A 42 20.48 -3.99 32.39
CA SER A 42 19.94 -4.54 31.15
C SER A 42 18.54 -4.00 30.85
N ILE A 43 18.33 -3.60 29.59
CA ILE A 43 17.02 -3.21 29.10
C ILE A 43 16.59 -4.25 28.07
N ASN A 44 15.49 -4.94 28.35
CA ASN A 44 14.91 -5.88 27.41
C ASN A 44 13.86 -5.18 26.55
N LEU A 45 14.17 -4.95 25.28
CA LEU A 45 13.27 -4.31 24.35
C LEU A 45 12.41 -5.37 23.66
N ILE A 46 11.10 -5.22 23.77
CA ILE A 46 10.08 -6.12 23.23
C ILE A 46 9.26 -5.38 22.17
N GLY A 47 8.77 -6.10 21.16
CA GLY A 47 7.99 -5.54 20.06
C GLY A 47 8.85 -4.80 19.03
N ASP A 48 8.27 -4.53 17.86
CA ASP A 48 8.91 -3.73 16.82
C ASP A 48 8.48 -2.26 16.88
N PRO A 49 9.37 -1.31 16.53
CA PRO A 49 9.06 0.12 16.53
C PRO A 49 8.41 0.60 15.22
N PHE A 50 7.93 -0.30 14.36
CA PHE A 50 7.49 0.09 13.02
C PHE A 50 6.00 0.44 13.00
N PHE A 51 5.68 1.61 12.45
CA PHE A 51 4.32 2.09 12.28
C PHE A 51 3.77 1.81 10.88
N SER A 52 4.63 1.81 9.85
CA SER A 52 4.24 1.65 8.45
C SER A 52 4.98 0.48 7.77
N PRO A 53 4.40 -0.15 6.72
CA PRO A 53 5.09 -1.12 5.87
C PRO A 53 6.35 -0.57 5.20
N GLU A 54 6.41 0.75 4.96
CA GLU A 54 7.56 1.39 4.32
C GLU A 54 8.79 1.54 5.24
N GLU A 55 8.61 1.30 6.55
CA GLU A 55 9.68 1.37 7.55
C GLU A 55 10.38 0.01 7.68
N ASN A 56 11.66 -0.04 7.31
CA ASN A 56 12.36 -1.33 7.10
C ASN A 56 13.61 -1.51 7.94
N ALA A 57 14.08 -0.48 8.65
CA ALA A 57 15.19 -0.60 9.57
C ALA A 57 15.08 0.41 10.71
N PHE A 58 15.67 0.11 11.86
CA PHE A 58 15.83 1.06 12.94
C PHE A 58 17.21 0.98 13.59
N LEU A 59 17.65 2.10 14.16
CA LEU A 59 18.87 2.25 14.94
C LEU A 59 18.49 2.69 16.35
N LEU A 60 18.89 1.91 17.34
CA LEU A 60 18.88 2.28 18.74
C LEU A 60 20.24 2.88 19.10
N GLU A 61 20.24 4.02 19.78
CA GLU A 61 21.44 4.62 20.34
C GLU A 61 21.19 5.02 21.80
N VAL A 62 21.98 4.46 22.72
CA VAL A 62 21.96 4.90 24.12
C VAL A 62 22.78 6.18 24.26
N LYS A 63 22.16 7.23 24.79
CA LYS A 63 22.76 8.53 25.05
C LYS A 63 22.78 8.82 26.55
N GLY A 64 23.91 9.30 27.06
CA GLY A 64 24.01 9.84 28.41
C GLY A 64 23.77 11.37 28.41
N GLU A 65 23.79 11.98 29.59
CA GLU A 65 23.66 13.44 29.74
C GLU A 65 24.69 14.25 28.93
N ASN A 66 25.90 13.73 28.76
CA ASN A 66 27.01 14.42 28.07
C ASN A 66 27.18 14.02 26.59
N GLY A 67 26.23 13.26 26.01
CA GLY A 67 26.26 12.83 24.61
C GLY A 67 26.28 11.32 24.40
N SER A 68 26.70 10.89 23.21
CA SER A 68 26.74 9.47 22.82
C SER A 68 27.79 8.72 23.63
N LEU A 69 27.40 7.61 24.26
CA LEU A 69 28.27 6.78 25.12
C LEU A 69 29.19 5.83 24.32
N GLY A 70 29.30 6.02 22.99
CA GLY A 70 30.18 5.26 22.10
C GLY A 70 29.44 4.26 21.21
N SER A 71 30.17 3.66 20.24
CA SER A 71 29.61 2.74 19.23
C SER A 71 29.14 1.39 19.80
N ALA A 72 29.60 1.00 20.99
CA ALA A 72 29.23 -0.26 21.64
C ALA A 72 27.79 -0.29 22.17
N MET A 73 27.07 0.84 22.17
CA MET A 73 25.68 0.96 22.64
C MET A 73 24.71 1.33 21.51
N ARG A 74 25.04 0.91 20.29
CA ARG A 74 24.20 1.06 19.11
C ARG A 74 23.71 -0.29 18.62
N VAL A 75 22.41 -0.43 18.39
CA VAL A 75 21.80 -1.63 17.81
C VAL A 75 21.09 -1.24 16.52
N TYR A 76 21.52 -1.81 15.40
CA TYR A 76 20.88 -1.62 14.11
C TYR A 76 20.25 -2.93 13.67
N GLU A 77 18.96 -2.90 13.36
CA GLU A 77 18.23 -4.07 12.86
C GLU A 77 17.38 -3.69 11.64
N SER A 78 17.41 -4.56 10.63
CA SER A 78 16.46 -4.53 9.52
C SER A 78 15.23 -5.38 9.89
N ARG A 79 14.07 -5.04 9.32
CA ARG A 79 12.81 -5.78 9.47
C ARG A 79 12.94 -7.26 9.10
N SER A 80 13.84 -7.57 8.16
CA SER A 80 14.18 -8.95 7.74
C SER A 80 14.95 -9.75 8.79
N SER A 81 15.56 -9.09 9.78
CA SER A 81 16.47 -9.68 10.77
C SER A 81 16.01 -9.44 12.22
N LEU A 82 14.73 -9.12 12.42
CA LEU A 82 14.17 -8.76 13.73
C LEU A 82 14.31 -9.92 14.73
N ARG A 83 14.83 -9.61 15.91
CA ARG A 83 14.80 -10.51 17.07
C ARG A 83 13.55 -10.27 17.92
N ASP A 84 13.00 -11.33 18.50
CA ASP A 84 11.80 -11.27 19.36
C ASP A 84 12.06 -10.50 20.67
N SER A 85 13.28 -10.59 21.20
CA SER A 85 13.73 -9.82 22.36
C SER A 85 15.14 -9.30 22.14
N ARG A 86 15.40 -8.07 22.59
CA ARG A 86 16.69 -7.40 22.44
C ARG A 86 17.18 -6.92 23.79
N SER A 87 18.25 -7.52 24.27
CA SER A 87 18.92 -7.03 25.48
C SER A 87 19.91 -5.93 25.09
N VAL A 88 19.62 -4.71 25.52
CA VAL A 88 20.51 -3.55 25.40
C VAL A 88 21.16 -3.31 26.75
N PHE A 89 22.48 -3.22 26.76
CA PHE A 89 23.25 -2.93 27.98
C PHE A 89 23.42 -1.42 28.14
N VAL A 90 23.07 -0.93 29.32
CA VAL A 90 23.24 0.48 29.70
C VAL A 90 24.15 0.60 30.92
N PRO A 91 24.92 1.69 31.07
CA PRO A 91 25.70 1.94 32.29
C PRO A 91 24.80 1.99 33.53
N ALA A 92 25.22 1.34 34.61
CA ALA A 92 24.52 1.41 35.89
C ALA A 92 24.78 2.75 36.60
N ASP A 93 23.80 3.18 37.41
CA ASP A 93 23.83 4.39 38.26
C ASP A 93 24.09 5.69 37.47
N MET A 94 23.79 5.68 36.17
CA MET A 94 23.91 6.83 35.27
C MET A 94 22.58 7.15 34.60
N ASN A 95 22.33 8.44 34.39
CA ASN A 95 21.16 8.93 33.67
C ASN A 95 21.35 8.68 32.17
N VAL A 96 20.49 7.83 31.60
CA VAL A 96 20.53 7.44 30.19
C VAL A 96 19.18 7.61 29.51
N ARG A 97 19.22 7.84 28.20
CA ARG A 97 18.06 7.85 27.30
C ARG A 97 18.36 7.04 26.05
N ILE A 98 17.35 6.44 25.46
CA ILE A 98 17.47 5.64 24.24
C ILE A 98 16.87 6.43 23.10
N GLU A 99 17.66 6.78 22.09
CA GLU A 99 17.13 7.32 20.84
C GLU A 99 16.88 6.17 19.86
N VAL A 100 15.65 6.06 19.38
CA VAL A 100 15.23 5.11 18.35
C VAL A 100 15.03 5.89 17.06
N SER A 101 15.90 5.67 16.08
CA SER A 101 15.78 6.24 14.73
C SER A 101 15.25 5.20 13.76
N ILE A 102 14.21 5.53 13.01
CA ILE A 102 13.57 4.66 12.00
C ILE A 102 13.97 5.10 10.60
N PHE A 103 14.26 4.13 9.73
CA PHE A 103 14.76 4.35 8.39
C PHE A 103 13.91 3.67 7.32
N ARG A 104 13.82 4.35 6.17
CA ARG A 104 13.40 3.77 4.88
C ARG A 104 14.66 3.38 4.12
N GLU A 105 14.78 2.12 3.75
CA GLU A 105 15.77 1.71 2.76
C GLU A 105 15.20 1.96 1.36
N ILE A 106 15.88 2.81 0.57
CA ILE A 106 15.47 3.13 -0.80
C ILE A 106 16.47 2.46 -1.75
N GLY A 107 16.20 1.21 -2.10
CA GLY A 107 17.01 0.45 -3.07
C GLY A 107 18.51 0.45 -2.73
N ARG A 108 19.37 0.83 -3.69
CA ARG A 108 20.84 0.92 -3.50
C ARG A 108 21.32 2.25 -2.90
N GLY A 109 20.42 3.12 -2.46
CA GLY A 109 20.75 4.42 -1.85
C GLY A 109 20.95 4.35 -0.33
N PRO A 110 21.50 5.41 0.29
CA PRO A 110 21.61 5.48 1.75
C PRO A 110 20.23 5.46 2.39
N ALA A 111 20.07 4.71 3.48
CA ALA A 111 18.83 4.64 4.23
C ALA A 111 18.43 6.05 4.73
N ARG A 112 17.19 6.46 4.45
CA ARG A 112 16.68 7.77 4.82
C ARG A 112 16.01 7.68 6.18
N ARG A 113 16.48 8.46 7.16
CA ARG A 113 15.79 8.58 8.46
C ARG A 113 14.43 9.23 8.24
N ILE A 114 13.36 8.57 8.67
CA ILE A 114 11.97 9.04 8.52
C ILE A 114 11.44 9.59 9.85
N ALA A 115 11.74 8.89 10.94
CA ALA A 115 11.27 9.23 12.27
C ALA A 115 12.38 8.98 13.30
N SER A 116 12.30 9.67 14.42
CA SER A 116 13.13 9.39 15.58
C SER A 116 12.39 9.73 16.85
N PHE A 117 12.55 8.91 17.88
CA PHE A 117 11.98 9.17 19.18
C PHE A 117 12.92 8.81 20.32
N MET A 118 12.64 9.30 21.52
CA MET A 118 13.43 9.03 22.71
C MET A 118 12.63 8.29 23.78
N ILE A 119 13.33 7.43 24.53
CA ILE A 119 12.79 6.67 25.65
C ILE A 119 13.67 6.93 26.87
N PRO A 120 13.13 7.41 27.99
CA PRO A 120 11.74 7.82 28.19
C PRO A 120 11.40 9.12 27.44
N ASP A 121 10.10 9.40 27.24
CA ASP A 121 9.63 10.59 26.50
C ASP A 121 10.13 11.90 27.15
N ASP A 122 10.25 11.91 28.48
CA ASP A 122 10.81 13.00 29.28
C ASP A 122 11.72 12.43 30.38
N GLY A 123 12.82 13.14 30.67
CA GLY A 123 13.81 12.76 31.67
C GLY A 123 14.80 11.67 31.23
N TYR A 124 15.27 10.89 32.21
CA TYR A 124 16.29 9.86 32.03
C TYR A 124 15.91 8.60 32.80
N LEU A 125 16.30 7.44 32.27
CA LEU A 125 16.31 6.19 33.01
C LEU A 125 17.57 6.15 33.86
N ASN A 126 17.40 5.79 35.13
CA ASN A 126 18.50 5.51 36.04
C ASN A 126 18.29 4.11 36.61
N LEU A 127 19.11 3.16 36.16
CA LEU A 127 19.02 1.76 36.55
C LEU A 127 20.20 1.41 37.44
N LYS A 128 19.91 0.66 38.51
CA LYS A 128 20.94 0.13 39.39
C LYS A 128 21.66 -1.02 38.72
N ARG A 129 22.86 -1.31 39.22
CA ARG A 129 23.65 -2.44 38.77
C ARG A 129 22.86 -3.76 38.87
N GLY A 130 22.90 -4.56 37.79
CA GLY A 130 22.19 -5.85 37.70
C GLY A 130 20.67 -5.74 37.57
N GLU A 131 20.12 -4.52 37.52
CA GLU A 131 18.70 -4.28 37.31
C GLU A 131 18.29 -4.60 35.86
N GLN A 132 17.08 -5.13 35.70
CA GLN A 132 16.50 -5.44 34.40
C GLN A 132 15.14 -4.78 34.25
N VAL A 133 14.96 -4.05 33.14
CA VAL A 133 13.67 -3.43 32.80
C VAL A 133 13.24 -3.85 31.40
N ALA A 134 11.98 -4.23 31.25
CA ALA A 134 11.39 -4.53 29.96
C ALA A 134 10.66 -3.29 29.41
N LEU A 135 10.99 -2.87 28.18
CA LEU A 135 10.34 -1.76 27.49
C LEU A 135 9.74 -2.24 26.17
N ASN A 136 8.49 -1.90 25.91
CA ASN A 136 7.81 -2.26 24.67
C ASN A 136 7.92 -1.11 23.66
N LEU A 137 8.76 -1.30 22.62
CA LEU A 137 9.02 -0.28 21.61
C LEU A 137 7.77 0.12 20.82
N LYS A 138 6.85 -0.83 20.60
CA LYS A 138 5.60 -0.61 19.88
C LYS A 138 4.70 0.38 20.61
N ILE A 139 4.62 0.27 21.94
CA ILE A 139 3.79 1.16 22.76
C ILE A 139 4.32 2.60 22.71
N TYR A 140 5.64 2.78 22.87
CA TYR A 140 6.25 4.11 22.76
C TYR A 140 6.06 4.70 21.35
N ARG A 141 6.22 3.89 20.30
CA ARG A 141 5.97 4.31 18.91
C ARG A 141 4.53 4.81 18.73
N LEU A 142 3.53 4.04 19.19
CA LEU A 142 2.11 4.38 19.06
C LEU A 142 1.78 5.68 19.79
N ARG A 143 2.32 5.87 21.01
CA ARG A 143 2.13 7.11 21.78
C ARG A 143 2.66 8.32 21.00
N ILE A 144 3.85 8.23 20.45
CA ILE A 144 4.47 9.36 19.73
C ILE A 144 3.72 9.68 18.43
N GLU A 145 3.24 8.66 17.72
CA GLU A 145 2.37 8.88 16.58
C GLU A 145 1.07 9.59 16.99
N ALA A 146 0.42 9.16 18.08
CA ALA A 146 -0.84 9.75 18.54
C ALA A 146 -0.71 11.20 19.06
N TYR A 147 0.35 11.51 19.80
CA TYR A 147 0.47 12.79 20.52
C TYR A 147 1.35 13.83 19.83
N ILE A 148 2.22 13.44 18.89
CA ILE A 148 3.15 14.35 18.22
C ILE A 148 2.94 14.32 16.71
N ASN A 149 3.27 13.20 16.06
CA ASN A 149 3.41 13.18 14.59
C ASN A 149 2.07 13.37 13.87
N LEU A 150 1.00 12.71 14.32
CA LEU A 150 -0.29 12.79 13.66
C LEU A 150 -0.99 14.13 13.89
N PRO A 151 -1.00 14.73 15.10
CA PRO A 151 -1.38 16.13 15.29
C PRO A 151 -0.66 17.11 14.37
N ASP A 152 0.67 17.01 14.26
CA ASP A 152 1.48 17.87 13.39
C ASP A 152 1.09 17.69 11.91
N LEU A 153 0.81 16.44 11.50
CA LEU A 153 0.33 16.15 10.15
C LEU A 153 -1.06 16.75 9.89
N ILE A 154 -1.98 16.68 10.85
CA ILE A 154 -3.30 17.30 10.75
C ILE A 154 -3.16 18.81 10.58
N GLU A 155 -2.36 19.46 11.41
CA GLU A 155 -2.13 20.91 11.33
C GLU A 155 -1.49 21.29 9.98
N TYR A 156 -0.50 20.51 9.53
CA TYR A 156 0.11 20.70 8.22
C TYR A 156 -0.92 20.56 7.08
N VAL A 157 -1.73 19.51 7.08
CA VAL A 157 -2.76 19.29 6.05
C VAL A 157 -3.82 20.40 6.08
N LYS A 158 -4.27 20.83 7.27
CA LYS A 158 -5.17 21.99 7.42
C LYS A 158 -4.55 23.25 6.84
N SER A 159 -3.28 23.53 7.15
CA SER A 159 -2.59 24.71 6.63
C SER A 159 -2.46 24.68 5.10
N LEU A 160 -2.17 23.51 4.50
CA LEU A 160 -2.15 23.36 3.04
C LEU A 160 -3.52 23.65 2.45
N ALA A 161 -4.57 23.14 3.09
CA ALA A 161 -5.91 23.22 2.58
C ALA A 161 -6.49 24.64 2.71
N ASP A 162 -6.13 25.38 3.77
CA ASP A 162 -6.46 26.80 3.92
C ASP A 162 -5.84 27.69 2.83
N ARG A 163 -4.66 27.33 2.29
CA ARG A 163 -4.02 28.09 1.18
C ARG A 163 -4.87 28.15 -0.08
N MET A 164 -5.79 27.21 -0.30
CA MET A 164 -6.71 27.24 -1.44
C MET A 164 -7.86 28.23 -1.27
N SER A 165 -8.11 28.75 -0.05
CA SER A 165 -9.34 29.49 0.32
C SER A 165 -10.67 28.75 0.02
N VAL A 166 -10.58 27.55 -0.54
CA VAL A 166 -11.68 26.68 -0.94
C VAL A 166 -11.32 25.31 -0.41
N LEU A 167 -11.62 25.10 0.87
CA LEU A 167 -11.71 23.74 1.37
C LEU A 167 -12.98 23.16 0.75
N SER A 168 -12.84 22.19 -0.14
CA SER A 168 -13.99 21.40 -0.57
C SER A 168 -14.67 20.85 0.69
N THR A 169 -15.99 20.75 0.69
CA THR A 169 -16.72 20.04 1.75
C THR A 169 -16.13 18.64 1.95
N TYR A 170 -15.61 18.04 0.88
CA TYR A 170 -14.95 16.74 0.89
C TYR A 170 -13.67 16.69 1.74
N GLU A 171 -12.68 17.57 1.49
CA GLU A 171 -11.45 17.56 2.29
C GLU A 171 -11.71 17.95 3.74
N ARG A 172 -12.72 18.82 4.02
CA ARG A 172 -13.16 19.11 5.40
C ARG A 172 -13.55 17.81 6.13
N VAL A 173 -14.38 17.00 5.49
CA VAL A 173 -14.92 15.77 6.07
C VAL A 173 -13.81 14.74 6.28
N LYS A 174 -12.88 14.58 5.33
CA LYS A 174 -11.72 13.69 5.48
C LYS A 174 -10.84 14.09 6.67
N ILE A 175 -10.48 15.38 6.77
CA ILE A 175 -9.66 15.88 7.89
C ILE A 175 -10.40 15.69 9.22
N SER A 176 -11.68 16.04 9.29
CA SER A 176 -12.50 15.84 10.51
C SER A 176 -12.59 14.36 10.91
N GLY A 177 -12.79 13.45 9.95
CA GLY A 177 -12.82 12.01 10.22
C GLY A 177 -11.48 11.49 10.74
N ALA A 178 -10.36 12.01 10.22
CA ALA A 178 -9.03 11.71 10.72
C ALA A 178 -8.80 12.22 12.15
N GLU A 179 -9.35 13.40 12.50
CA GLU A 179 -9.32 13.93 13.87
C GLU A 179 -10.13 13.08 14.85
N ASP A 180 -11.32 12.62 14.43
CA ASP A 180 -12.16 11.74 15.25
C ASP A 180 -11.49 10.39 15.50
N LEU A 181 -10.84 9.82 14.47
CA LEU A 181 -10.02 8.62 14.60
C LEU A 181 -8.86 8.81 15.58
N LEU A 182 -8.15 9.94 15.49
CA LEU A 182 -7.06 10.26 16.41
C LEU A 182 -7.55 10.39 17.86
N ALA A 183 -8.70 11.02 18.07
CA ALA A 183 -9.30 11.16 19.40
C ALA A 183 -9.66 9.79 20.00
N ARG A 184 -10.24 8.89 19.20
CA ARG A 184 -10.53 7.49 19.62
C ARG A 184 -9.25 6.71 19.91
N ALA A 185 -8.25 6.82 19.07
CA ALA A 185 -6.97 6.17 19.28
C ALA A 185 -6.30 6.59 20.60
N LYS A 186 -6.30 7.89 20.93
CA LYS A 186 -5.79 8.39 22.22
C LYS A 186 -6.53 7.76 23.40
N ALA A 187 -7.87 7.67 23.32
CA ALA A 187 -8.66 7.03 24.35
C ALA A 187 -8.34 5.52 24.51
N TYR A 188 -8.09 4.81 23.40
CA TYR A 188 -7.67 3.41 23.45
C TYR A 188 -6.27 3.23 24.05
N ILE A 189 -5.32 4.13 23.75
CA ILE A 189 -3.98 4.13 24.37
C ILE A 189 -4.10 4.31 25.88
N ASP A 190 -4.95 5.22 26.34
CA ASP A 190 -5.16 5.49 27.76
C ASP A 190 -5.83 4.30 28.48
N GLN A 191 -6.63 3.50 27.76
CA GLN A 191 -7.25 2.27 28.26
C GLN A 191 -6.33 1.03 28.17
N GLY A 192 -5.17 1.15 27.52
CA GLY A 192 -4.24 0.03 27.28
C GLY A 192 -4.63 -0.88 26.11
N ASP A 193 -5.60 -0.48 25.27
CA ASP A 193 -6.01 -1.21 24.07
C ASP A 193 -5.18 -0.76 22.85
N TYR A 194 -3.97 -1.31 22.77
CA TYR A 194 -3.00 -0.87 21.75
C TYR A 194 -3.35 -1.33 20.33
N VAL A 195 -4.19 -2.36 20.16
CA VAL A 195 -4.54 -2.87 18.82
C VAL A 195 -5.60 -2.02 18.17
N ASN A 196 -6.65 -1.66 18.91
CA ASN A 196 -7.63 -0.68 18.42
C ASN A 196 -6.98 0.69 18.19
N ALA A 197 -6.09 1.12 19.09
CA ALA A 197 -5.32 2.34 18.92
C ALA A 197 -4.49 2.33 17.63
N GLN A 198 -3.75 1.25 17.36
CA GLN A 198 -2.94 1.13 16.15
C GLN A 198 -3.78 1.21 14.88
N ALA A 199 -4.93 0.52 14.85
CA ALA A 199 -5.82 0.53 13.69
C ALA A 199 -6.37 1.94 13.40
N ASP A 200 -6.88 2.64 14.41
CA ASP A 200 -7.42 3.99 14.27
C ASP A 200 -6.35 5.02 13.89
N LEU A 201 -5.14 4.94 14.49
CA LEU A 201 -4.03 5.83 14.14
C LEU A 201 -3.58 5.64 12.69
N TYR A 202 -3.44 4.38 12.28
CA TYR A 202 -2.94 4.08 10.95
C TYR A 202 -3.97 4.47 9.88
N GLU A 203 -5.27 4.25 10.11
CA GLU A 203 -6.32 4.74 9.21
C GLU A 203 -6.30 6.27 9.09
N SER A 204 -6.21 6.97 10.22
CA SER A 204 -6.12 8.44 10.24
C SER A 204 -4.90 8.94 9.47
N PHE A 205 -3.74 8.29 9.66
CA PHE A 205 -2.52 8.58 8.90
C PHE A 205 -2.72 8.39 7.39
N LEU A 206 -3.34 7.29 6.95
CA LEU A 206 -3.60 7.03 5.53
C LEU A 206 -4.53 8.09 4.93
N ILE A 207 -5.63 8.44 5.62
CA ILE A 207 -6.57 9.48 5.18
C ILE A 207 -5.84 10.82 5.00
N LEU A 208 -4.99 11.19 5.96
CA LEU A 208 -4.24 12.46 5.91
C LEU A 208 -3.15 12.44 4.84
N ALA A 209 -2.44 11.33 4.67
CA ALA A 209 -1.42 11.16 3.64
C ALA A 209 -2.04 11.23 2.23
N ASP A 210 -3.16 10.57 2.01
CA ASP A 210 -3.94 10.65 0.77
C ASP A 210 -4.45 12.08 0.53
N THR A 211 -5.04 12.71 1.54
CA THR A 211 -5.54 14.09 1.45
C THR A 211 -4.42 15.06 1.12
N ARG A 212 -3.25 14.93 1.78
CA ARG A 212 -2.05 15.72 1.49
C ARG A 212 -1.61 15.55 0.03
N ASN A 213 -1.46 14.31 -0.42
CA ASN A 213 -0.99 14.02 -1.77
C ASN A 213 -1.99 14.55 -2.82
N SER A 214 -3.29 14.39 -2.56
CA SER A 214 -4.36 14.95 -3.36
C SER A 214 -4.26 16.48 -3.46
N LEU A 215 -4.16 17.18 -2.32
CA LEU A 215 -4.00 18.64 -2.30
C LEU A 215 -2.75 19.10 -3.06
N VAL A 216 -1.59 18.46 -2.84
CA VAL A 216 -0.35 18.79 -3.55
C VAL A 216 -0.51 18.58 -5.07
N SER A 217 -1.14 17.48 -5.49
CA SER A 217 -1.42 17.23 -6.90
C SER A 217 -2.36 18.28 -7.50
N MET A 218 -3.37 18.74 -6.75
CA MET A 218 -4.25 19.83 -7.15
C MET A 218 -3.49 21.14 -7.33
N PHE A 219 -2.54 21.45 -6.44
CA PHE A 219 -1.73 22.67 -6.54
C PHE A 219 -0.83 22.64 -7.78
N GLN A 220 -0.18 21.51 -8.03
CA GLN A 220 0.64 21.30 -9.23
C GLN A 220 -0.22 21.42 -10.50
N ASN A 221 -1.35 20.71 -10.55
CA ASN A 221 -2.27 20.74 -11.70
C ASN A 221 -2.84 22.15 -11.92
N SER A 222 -3.15 22.88 -10.86
CA SER A 222 -3.61 24.26 -10.95
C SER A 222 -2.51 25.19 -11.47
N ALA A 223 -1.26 25.06 -10.97
CA ALA A 223 -0.13 25.85 -11.45
C ALA A 223 0.17 25.59 -12.94
N PHE A 224 0.13 24.33 -13.38
CA PHE A 224 0.29 23.99 -14.80
C PHE A 224 -0.85 24.53 -15.66
N SER A 225 -2.09 24.39 -15.19
CA SER A 225 -3.27 24.90 -15.90
C SER A 225 -3.26 26.43 -16.04
N THR A 226 -2.68 27.16 -15.08
CA THR A 226 -2.47 28.62 -15.18
C THR A 226 -1.76 29.01 -16.48
N ILE A 227 -0.75 28.24 -16.90
CA ILE A 227 0.02 28.54 -18.12
C ILE A 227 -0.89 28.50 -19.36
N PHE A 228 -1.68 27.42 -19.49
CA PHE A 228 -2.60 27.23 -20.61
C PHE A 228 -3.73 28.25 -20.62
N VAL A 229 -4.38 28.46 -19.48
CA VAL A 229 -5.50 29.40 -19.35
C VAL A 229 -5.03 30.83 -19.60
N THR A 230 -3.85 31.21 -19.10
CA THR A 230 -3.27 32.54 -19.37
C THR A 230 -3.04 32.73 -20.86
N LEU A 231 -2.47 31.74 -21.56
CA LEU A 231 -2.24 31.80 -23.00
C LEU A 231 -3.56 31.93 -23.80
N LEU A 232 -4.58 31.16 -23.39
CA LEU A 232 -5.91 31.21 -24.02
C LEU A 232 -6.54 32.60 -23.90
N ILE A 233 -6.36 33.28 -22.77
CA ILE A 233 -6.85 34.66 -22.60
C ILE A 233 -6.13 35.64 -23.52
N GLY A 234 -4.82 35.50 -23.70
CA GLY A 234 -4.07 36.32 -24.66
C GLY A 234 -4.61 36.18 -26.08
N PHE A 235 -4.94 34.94 -26.47
CA PHE A 235 -5.58 34.66 -27.76
C PHE A 235 -7.01 35.22 -27.85
N SER A 236 -7.87 34.94 -26.86
CA SER A 236 -9.26 35.36 -26.83
C SER A 236 -9.41 36.89 -26.79
N SER A 237 -8.60 37.58 -26.00
CA SER A 237 -8.61 39.05 -25.94
C SER A 237 -8.24 39.66 -27.28
N SER A 238 -7.22 39.10 -27.95
CA SER A 238 -6.75 39.52 -29.27
C SER A 238 -7.78 39.26 -30.37
N ALA A 239 -8.47 38.12 -30.31
CA ALA A 239 -9.56 37.77 -31.21
C ALA A 239 -10.77 38.71 -31.02
N LEU A 240 -11.20 38.94 -29.78
CA LEU A 240 -12.31 39.84 -29.45
C LEU A 240 -12.01 41.28 -29.86
N GLY A 241 -10.81 41.79 -29.56
CA GLY A 241 -10.39 43.12 -29.98
C GLY A 241 -10.36 43.26 -31.51
N GLY A 242 -9.96 42.21 -32.23
CA GLY A 242 -10.00 42.15 -33.70
C GLY A 242 -11.41 42.13 -34.29
N ILE A 243 -12.36 41.49 -33.61
CA ILE A 243 -13.78 41.47 -34.02
C ILE A 243 -14.45 42.83 -33.78
N MET A 244 -14.10 43.54 -32.71
CA MET A 244 -14.72 44.81 -32.36
C MET A 244 -14.25 45.97 -33.26
N PHE A 245 -12.96 46.04 -33.58
CA PHE A 245 -12.39 47.18 -34.30
C PHE A 245 -11.45 46.77 -35.44
N ARG A 246 -11.64 47.38 -36.61
CA ARG A 246 -10.82 47.14 -37.82
C ARG A 246 -9.54 47.98 -37.87
N ASN A 247 -9.50 49.13 -37.19
CA ASN A 247 -8.33 50.02 -37.15
C ASN A 247 -7.25 49.44 -36.22
N ARG A 248 -5.99 49.36 -36.70
CA ARG A 248 -4.84 48.77 -35.98
C ARG A 248 -4.67 49.31 -34.55
N PHE A 249 -4.72 50.63 -34.38
CA PHE A 249 -4.51 51.24 -33.06
C PHE A 249 -5.69 50.94 -32.11
N LYS A 250 -6.93 51.07 -32.61
CA LYS A 250 -8.13 50.77 -31.81
C LYS A 250 -8.25 49.29 -31.45
N ARG A 251 -7.81 48.40 -32.35
CA ARG A 251 -7.76 46.95 -32.13
C ARG A 251 -6.77 46.58 -31.03
N PHE A 252 -5.56 47.11 -31.10
CA PHE A 252 -4.55 46.90 -30.06
C PHE A 252 -5.06 47.38 -28.70
N LEU A 253 -5.58 48.62 -28.64
CA LEU A 253 -6.10 49.19 -27.40
C LEU A 253 -7.28 48.40 -26.83
N ALA A 254 -8.23 47.96 -27.68
CA ALA A 254 -9.34 47.12 -27.26
C ALA A 254 -8.88 45.74 -26.77
N SER A 255 -7.93 45.11 -27.46
CA SER A 255 -7.36 43.83 -27.04
C SER A 255 -6.66 43.95 -25.69
N LEU A 256 -5.93 45.04 -25.46
CA LEU A 256 -5.22 45.32 -24.21
C LEU A 256 -6.20 45.54 -23.04
N ILE A 257 -7.26 46.33 -23.24
CA ILE A 257 -8.28 46.58 -22.21
C ILE A 257 -9.01 45.29 -21.84
N ILE A 258 -9.43 44.50 -22.84
CA ILE A 258 -10.09 43.21 -22.62
C ILE A 258 -9.14 42.23 -21.93
N TYR A 259 -7.88 42.20 -22.35
CA TYR A 259 -6.86 41.36 -21.72
C TYR A 259 -6.65 41.74 -20.26
N ALA A 260 -6.48 43.03 -19.95
CA ALA A 260 -6.30 43.50 -18.59
C ALA A 260 -7.50 43.14 -17.71
N PHE A 261 -8.73 43.30 -18.22
CA PHE A 261 -9.93 42.89 -17.51
C PHE A 261 -9.99 41.38 -17.25
N LEU A 262 -9.75 40.55 -18.26
CA LEU A 262 -9.77 39.08 -18.12
C LEU A 262 -8.64 38.56 -17.23
N ALA A 263 -7.45 39.11 -17.36
CA ALA A 263 -6.30 38.77 -16.53
C ALA A 263 -6.54 39.16 -15.06
N LEU A 264 -7.13 40.33 -14.80
CA LEU A 264 -7.50 40.75 -13.45
C LEU A 264 -8.58 39.84 -12.86
N ALA A 265 -9.61 39.52 -13.65
CA ALA A 265 -10.68 38.61 -13.23
C ALA A 265 -10.11 37.24 -12.85
N LEU A 266 -9.25 36.66 -13.69
CA LEU A 266 -8.64 35.37 -13.35
C LEU A 266 -7.62 35.45 -12.22
N TYR A 267 -6.86 36.53 -12.08
CA TYR A 267 -5.92 36.65 -10.98
C TYR A 267 -6.61 36.52 -9.62
N TYR A 268 -7.84 37.04 -9.49
CA TYR A 268 -8.64 36.89 -8.27
C TYR A 268 -9.50 35.63 -8.22
N MET A 269 -10.01 35.15 -9.36
CA MET A 269 -10.91 33.99 -9.40
C MET A 269 -10.18 32.65 -9.47
N TYR A 270 -8.94 32.62 -9.98
CA TYR A 270 -8.20 31.40 -10.23
C TYR A 270 -6.98 31.29 -9.30
N PRO A 271 -7.00 30.38 -8.31
CA PRO A 271 -5.95 30.28 -7.29
C PRO A 271 -4.60 29.82 -7.87
N GLY A 272 -4.58 29.28 -9.09
CA GLY A 272 -3.35 28.86 -9.77
C GLY A 272 -2.30 29.95 -9.96
N TYR A 273 -2.67 31.23 -9.96
CA TYR A 273 -1.71 32.35 -10.01
C TYR A 273 -0.89 32.53 -8.73
N ILE A 274 -1.39 32.03 -7.59
CA ILE A 274 -0.64 31.99 -6.33
C ILE A 274 0.38 30.85 -6.39
N PHE A 275 -0.05 29.65 -6.79
CA PHE A 275 0.79 28.45 -6.81
C PHE A 275 1.86 28.45 -7.91
N VAL A 276 1.62 29.11 -9.05
CA VAL A 276 2.60 29.17 -10.14
C VAL A 276 3.88 29.94 -9.75
N GLN A 277 3.82 30.76 -8.69
CA GLN A 277 4.96 31.51 -8.16
C GLN A 277 5.77 30.70 -7.14
N ASP A 278 5.21 29.62 -6.61
CA ASP A 278 5.81 28.83 -5.54
C ASP A 278 6.83 27.83 -6.14
N PRO A 279 8.12 27.89 -5.74
CA PRO A 279 9.14 26.95 -6.21
C PRO A 279 8.86 25.48 -5.89
N ASP A 280 8.05 25.21 -4.86
CA ASP A 280 7.73 23.84 -4.44
C ASP A 280 6.78 23.13 -5.43
N TYR A 281 5.94 23.90 -6.13
CA TYR A 281 4.93 23.36 -7.05
C TYR A 281 5.25 23.62 -8.52
N ASN A 282 6.12 24.59 -8.83
CA ASN A 282 6.49 24.92 -10.21
C ASN A 282 8.02 24.90 -10.42
N PRO A 283 8.56 23.95 -11.21
CA PRO A 283 9.99 23.90 -11.49
C PRO A 283 10.51 25.13 -12.23
N VAL A 284 9.67 25.83 -13.00
CA VAL A 284 10.05 27.07 -13.70
C VAL A 284 10.28 28.22 -12.71
N ALA A 285 9.48 28.28 -11.64
CA ALA A 285 9.63 29.28 -10.58
C ALA A 285 10.97 29.13 -9.85
N LYS A 286 11.48 27.90 -9.71
CA LYS A 286 12.78 27.61 -9.12
C LYS A 286 13.96 28.16 -9.94
N VAL A 287 13.82 28.26 -11.26
CA VAL A 287 14.89 28.71 -12.18
C VAL A 287 14.86 30.23 -12.37
N ILE A 288 13.68 30.81 -12.58
CA ILE A 288 13.52 32.22 -13.01
C ILE A 288 13.20 33.15 -11.82
N GLY A 289 12.84 32.58 -10.66
CA GLY A 289 12.38 33.30 -9.47
C GLY A 289 10.88 33.53 -9.50
N GLY A 290 10.19 33.09 -8.44
CA GLY A 290 8.72 33.04 -8.36
C GLY A 290 8.01 34.35 -8.72
N ALA A 291 8.52 35.49 -8.22
CA ALA A 291 7.92 36.81 -8.47
C ALA A 291 7.97 37.24 -9.95
N ALA A 292 8.91 36.72 -10.74
CA ALA A 292 9.04 37.07 -12.15
C ALA A 292 8.13 36.22 -13.06
N VAL A 293 7.66 35.06 -12.58
CA VAL A 293 6.90 34.09 -13.39
C VAL A 293 5.59 34.69 -13.92
N VAL A 294 4.77 35.28 -13.05
CA VAL A 294 3.45 35.82 -13.46
C VAL A 294 3.57 37.00 -14.42
N PRO A 295 4.40 38.03 -14.17
CA PRO A 295 4.60 39.13 -15.13
C PRO A 295 5.09 38.65 -16.50
N ILE A 296 6.04 37.70 -16.52
CA ILE A 296 6.56 37.13 -17.76
C ILE A 296 5.46 36.37 -18.50
N LEU A 297 4.70 35.51 -17.81
CA LEU A 297 3.59 34.75 -18.40
C LEU A 297 2.50 35.66 -18.98
N LEU A 298 2.14 36.73 -18.26
CA LEU A 298 1.13 37.67 -18.73
C LEU A 298 1.62 38.44 -19.97
N LEU A 299 2.88 38.86 -19.99
CA LEU A 299 3.46 39.57 -21.13
C LEU A 299 3.63 38.64 -22.35
N SER A 300 4.13 37.42 -22.13
CA SER A 300 4.31 36.43 -23.18
C SER A 300 2.96 35.99 -23.76
N SER A 301 1.95 35.80 -22.92
CA SER A 301 0.61 35.44 -23.39
C SER A 301 0.00 36.51 -24.29
N PHE A 302 0.01 37.78 -23.85
CA PHE A 302 -0.53 38.86 -24.67
C PHE A 302 0.22 39.01 -25.99
N THR A 303 1.55 38.96 -25.96
CA THR A 303 2.38 39.09 -27.17
C THR A 303 2.14 37.92 -28.14
N VAL A 304 2.15 36.67 -27.66
CA VAL A 304 1.88 35.49 -28.48
C VAL A 304 0.46 35.52 -29.04
N GLY A 305 -0.55 35.79 -28.22
CA GLY A 305 -1.93 35.90 -28.67
C GLY A 305 -2.13 37.02 -29.69
N PHE A 306 -1.52 38.19 -29.45
CA PHE A 306 -1.58 39.31 -30.38
C PHE A 306 -0.89 38.96 -31.70
N ILE A 307 0.31 38.37 -31.67
CA ILE A 307 1.03 37.95 -32.87
C ILE A 307 0.23 36.89 -33.62
N LEU A 308 -0.27 35.83 -32.98
CA LEU A 308 -1.00 34.76 -33.67
C LEU A 308 -2.26 35.27 -34.39
N VAL A 309 -3.01 36.20 -33.78
CA VAL A 309 -4.25 36.73 -34.37
C VAL A 309 -3.99 37.90 -35.33
N ASN A 310 -2.89 38.65 -35.19
CA ASN A 310 -2.59 39.85 -35.99
C ASN A 310 -1.46 39.68 -37.03
N ALA A 311 -0.59 38.69 -36.89
CA ALA A 311 0.40 38.30 -37.91
C ALA A 311 -0.21 38.15 -39.32
N PRO A 312 -1.43 37.61 -39.47
CA PRO A 312 -2.07 37.49 -40.78
C PRO A 312 -2.44 38.84 -41.43
N TYR A 313 -2.53 39.92 -40.64
CA TYR A 313 -2.83 41.29 -41.12
C TYR A 313 -1.58 42.13 -41.34
N ASN A 314 -0.50 41.87 -40.60
CA ASN A 314 0.74 42.67 -40.63
C ASN A 314 1.74 42.19 -41.69
N TYR A 315 1.83 40.88 -41.92
CA TYR A 315 2.63 40.31 -43.00
C TYR A 315 1.71 40.02 -44.17
N GLY A 316 1.46 41.06 -44.98
CA GLY A 316 0.66 40.94 -46.19
C GLY A 316 1.24 39.86 -47.10
N GLU A 317 0.56 38.72 -47.20
CA GLU A 317 0.80 37.78 -48.30
C GLU A 317 0.44 38.54 -49.58
N LYS A 318 1.47 38.93 -50.34
CA LYS A 318 1.36 39.21 -51.76
C LYS A 318 1.06 37.87 -52.47
N SER A 319 -0.11 37.30 -52.21
CA SER A 319 -0.54 36.06 -52.84
C SER A 319 -1.11 36.40 -54.20
N ASP A 320 -0.49 35.85 -55.23
CA ASP A 320 -0.96 35.89 -56.60
C ASP A 320 -2.41 35.38 -56.68
N ARG A 321 -3.22 36.00 -57.54
CA ARG A 321 -4.70 35.94 -57.56
C ARG A 321 -5.34 34.55 -57.81
N ARG A 322 -4.57 33.45 -57.84
CA ARG A 322 -5.07 32.14 -58.30
C ARG A 322 -5.06 31.00 -57.27
N THR A 323 -4.45 31.16 -56.10
CA THR A 323 -4.58 30.16 -55.03
C THR A 323 -4.87 30.86 -53.71
N LEU A 324 -6.05 30.62 -53.14
CA LEU A 324 -6.34 31.00 -51.76
C LEU A 324 -5.38 30.24 -50.85
N SER A 325 -4.35 30.94 -50.35
CA SER A 325 -3.54 30.45 -49.24
C SER A 325 -4.49 30.08 -48.09
N VAL A 326 -4.33 28.88 -47.51
CA VAL A 326 -5.15 28.37 -46.41
C VAL A 326 -5.27 29.42 -45.29
N ARG A 327 -4.22 30.21 -45.08
CA ARG A 327 -4.14 31.28 -44.09
C ARG A 327 -5.11 32.44 -44.36
N SER A 328 -5.22 32.93 -45.59
CA SER A 328 -6.11 34.04 -45.94
C SER A 328 -7.59 33.62 -45.96
N ALA A 329 -7.86 32.38 -46.36
CA ALA A 329 -9.19 31.78 -46.30
C ALA A 329 -9.72 31.69 -44.86
N ILE A 330 -8.86 31.29 -43.90
CA ILE A 330 -9.22 31.23 -42.47
C ILE A 330 -9.60 32.62 -41.93
N ILE A 331 -8.81 33.67 -42.21
CA ILE A 331 -9.11 35.05 -41.76
C ILE A 331 -10.45 35.54 -42.34
N ALA A 332 -10.67 35.30 -43.64
CA ALA A 332 -11.91 35.68 -44.30
C ALA A 332 -13.13 34.96 -43.68
N ALA A 333 -12.99 33.65 -43.40
CA ALA A 333 -14.02 32.87 -42.72
C ALA A 333 -14.36 33.43 -41.32
N PHE A 334 -13.36 33.77 -40.51
CA PHE A 334 -13.57 34.40 -39.19
C PHE A 334 -14.26 35.77 -39.29
N SER A 335 -13.91 36.59 -40.28
CA SER A 335 -14.56 37.90 -40.50
C SER A 335 -16.02 37.74 -40.90
N ILE A 336 -16.34 36.83 -41.82
CA ILE A 336 -17.71 36.52 -42.25
C ILE A 336 -18.52 35.94 -41.08
N ALA A 337 -17.92 35.06 -40.27
CA ALA A 337 -18.55 34.50 -39.08
C ALA A 337 -18.91 35.61 -38.08
N ALA A 338 -17.99 36.54 -37.82
CA ALA A 338 -18.23 37.66 -36.90
C ALA A 338 -19.36 38.59 -37.36
N GLU A 339 -19.47 38.89 -38.66
CA GLU A 339 -20.59 39.69 -39.21
C GLU A 339 -21.94 38.97 -39.08
N ASN A 340 -21.96 37.65 -39.31
CA ASN A 340 -23.17 36.85 -39.13
C ASN A 340 -23.65 36.80 -37.67
N LEU A 341 -22.73 36.68 -36.72
CA LEU A 341 -23.04 36.71 -35.28
C LEU A 341 -23.64 38.07 -34.87
N LYS A 342 -23.11 39.17 -35.40
CA LYS A 342 -23.61 40.54 -35.15
C LYS A 342 -25.00 40.78 -35.76
N ARG A 343 -25.29 40.19 -36.92
CA ARG A 343 -26.58 40.36 -37.61
C ARG A 343 -27.71 39.58 -36.95
N ARG A 344 -27.45 38.37 -36.41
CA ARG A 344 -28.47 37.46 -35.85
C ARG A 344 -28.41 37.38 -34.31
N LYS A 345 -28.45 38.55 -33.65
CA LYS A 345 -28.21 38.70 -32.20
C LYS A 345 -29.01 37.74 -31.32
N PHE A 346 -30.31 37.57 -31.57
CA PHE A 346 -31.16 36.71 -30.75
C PHE A 346 -30.76 35.22 -30.82
N ARG A 347 -30.55 34.70 -32.04
CA ARG A 347 -30.08 33.31 -32.24
C ARG A 347 -28.70 33.12 -31.61
N THR A 348 -27.79 34.08 -31.80
CA THR A 348 -26.45 34.02 -31.21
C THR A 348 -26.51 33.95 -29.68
N ILE A 349 -27.35 34.76 -29.04
CA ILE A 349 -27.50 34.78 -27.57
C ILE A 349 -28.04 33.44 -27.07
N LEU A 350 -29.10 32.91 -27.69
CA LEU A 350 -29.68 31.62 -27.27
C LEU A 350 -28.68 30.47 -27.41
N VAL A 351 -27.94 30.41 -28.52
CA VAL A 351 -26.90 29.39 -28.73
C VAL A 351 -25.78 29.54 -27.71
N MET A 352 -25.33 30.77 -27.43
CA MET A 352 -24.30 31.04 -26.43
C MET A 352 -24.74 30.60 -25.02
N ILE A 353 -25.97 30.93 -24.62
CA ILE A 353 -26.53 30.50 -23.33
C ILE A 353 -26.60 28.97 -23.27
N THR A 354 -27.04 28.32 -24.33
CA THR A 354 -27.15 26.84 -24.37
C THR A 354 -25.77 26.19 -24.22
N ILE A 355 -24.77 26.70 -24.92
CA ILE A 355 -23.38 26.22 -24.81
C ILE A 355 -22.85 26.46 -23.39
N LEU A 356 -23.08 27.65 -22.81
CA LEU A 356 -22.65 27.97 -21.46
C LEU A 356 -23.27 27.05 -20.41
N ILE A 357 -24.58 26.80 -20.49
CA ILE A 357 -25.28 25.88 -19.58
C ILE A 357 -24.73 24.46 -19.76
N SER A 358 -24.50 24.01 -21.01
CA SER A 358 -23.98 22.67 -21.28
C SER A 358 -22.57 22.47 -20.72
N VAL A 359 -21.69 23.47 -20.92
CA VAL A 359 -20.32 23.45 -20.37
C VAL A 359 -20.35 23.52 -18.85
N ALA A 360 -21.18 24.38 -18.26
CA ALA A 360 -21.32 24.48 -16.81
C ALA A 360 -21.85 23.16 -16.20
N ALA A 361 -22.85 22.52 -16.83
CA ALA A 361 -23.37 21.23 -16.41
C ALA A 361 -22.30 20.13 -16.52
N PHE A 362 -21.52 20.11 -17.61
CA PHE A 362 -20.44 19.15 -17.78
C PHE A 362 -19.32 19.34 -16.75
N ILE A 363 -18.90 20.59 -16.49
CA ILE A 363 -17.92 20.92 -15.44
C ILE A 363 -18.45 20.48 -14.07
N SER A 364 -19.73 20.75 -13.76
CA SER A 364 -20.34 20.32 -12.50
C SER A 364 -20.41 18.81 -12.36
N LEU A 365 -20.73 18.07 -13.43
CA LEU A 365 -20.80 16.61 -13.42
C LEU A 365 -19.41 15.97 -13.24
N THR A 366 -18.40 16.53 -13.91
CA THR A 366 -17.01 16.07 -13.81
C THR A 366 -16.32 16.51 -12.53
N SER A 367 -16.90 17.45 -11.77
CA SER A 367 -16.44 17.84 -10.43
C SER A 367 -16.88 16.87 -9.34
N PHE A 368 -17.66 15.83 -9.66
CA PHE A 368 -18.00 14.77 -8.71
C PHE A 368 -16.77 13.91 -8.43
N SER A 369 -16.19 14.10 -7.23
CA SER A 369 -15.06 13.32 -6.76
C SER A 369 -15.49 11.91 -6.38
N HIS A 370 -14.62 10.93 -6.63
CA HIS A 370 -14.84 9.55 -6.17
C HIS A 370 -14.42 9.43 -4.70
N GLU A 371 -15.27 8.83 -3.88
CA GLU A 371 -14.92 8.41 -2.52
C GLU A 371 -14.05 7.15 -2.61
N THR A 372 -12.76 7.31 -2.36
CA THR A 372 -11.84 6.19 -2.12
C THR A 372 -11.71 6.00 -0.62
N GLY A 373 -11.84 4.76 -0.14
CA GLY A 373 -11.70 4.47 1.28
C GLY A 373 -12.00 3.03 1.64
N PHE A 374 -11.79 2.73 2.92
CA PHE A 374 -12.10 1.45 3.53
C PHE A 374 -13.62 1.20 3.51
N ILE A 375 -14.04 0.12 2.85
CA ILE A 375 -15.44 -0.30 2.80
C ILE A 375 -15.62 -1.50 3.73
N SER A 376 -16.62 -1.42 4.62
CA SER A 376 -17.02 -2.53 5.48
C SER A 376 -18.44 -2.96 5.15
N ASP A 377 -18.57 -4.11 4.51
CA ASP A 377 -19.86 -4.70 4.16
C ASP A 377 -20.18 -5.92 5.02
N ARG A 378 -21.44 -6.01 5.47
CA ARG A 378 -21.96 -7.18 6.17
C ARG A 378 -22.61 -8.13 5.19
N ILE A 379 -21.90 -9.18 4.83
CA ILE A 379 -22.41 -10.23 3.94
C ILE A 379 -23.05 -11.34 4.79
N ARG A 380 -24.28 -11.74 4.44
CA ARG A 380 -24.95 -12.89 5.08
C ARG A 380 -24.45 -14.19 4.46
N ARG A 381 -23.37 -14.75 5.02
CA ARG A 381 -22.90 -16.10 4.72
C ARG A 381 -22.75 -16.91 6.00
N LYS A 382 -22.76 -18.23 5.88
CA LYS A 382 -22.55 -19.15 7.00
C LYS A 382 -21.09 -19.56 7.01
N ALA A 383 -20.36 -19.20 8.06
CA ALA A 383 -19.00 -19.68 8.29
C ALA A 383 -19.02 -20.96 9.17
N PRO A 384 -18.09 -21.91 8.96
CA PRO A 384 -17.99 -23.13 9.78
C PRO A 384 -17.53 -22.85 11.21
N SER A 385 -16.70 -21.81 11.41
CA SER A 385 -16.23 -21.35 12.72
C SER A 385 -16.08 -19.83 12.74
N GLN A 386 -15.77 -19.27 13.91
CA GLN A 386 -15.33 -17.87 14.03
C GLN A 386 -13.86 -17.75 13.60
N GLY A 387 -13.52 -16.64 12.94
CA GLY A 387 -12.17 -16.35 12.47
C GLY A 387 -12.15 -15.24 11.42
N ILE A 388 -10.95 -14.84 11.03
CA ILE A 388 -10.69 -13.89 9.94
C ILE A 388 -10.26 -14.70 8.72
N PHE A 389 -10.92 -14.47 7.59
CA PHE A 389 -10.51 -14.99 6.30
C PHE A 389 -9.72 -13.91 5.56
N LEU A 390 -8.42 -14.16 5.32
CA LEU A 390 -7.55 -13.27 4.58
C LEU A 390 -7.20 -13.88 3.23
N PHE A 391 -7.38 -13.11 2.16
CA PHE A 391 -6.97 -13.47 0.80
C PHE A 391 -6.45 -12.23 0.08
N GLN A 392 -5.56 -12.42 -0.89
CA GLN A 392 -5.07 -11.35 -1.74
C GLN A 392 -5.89 -11.31 -3.03
N GLN A 393 -6.36 -10.13 -3.42
CA GLN A 393 -6.98 -9.93 -4.73
C GLN A 393 -5.88 -9.95 -5.81
N SER A 394 -6.12 -10.61 -6.94
CA SER A 394 -5.16 -10.58 -8.06
C SER A 394 -5.13 -9.19 -8.71
N ASN A 395 -3.93 -8.74 -9.12
CA ASN A 395 -3.76 -7.53 -9.93
C ASN A 395 -4.57 -7.59 -11.25
N ASN A 396 -4.77 -8.80 -11.79
CA ASN A 396 -5.63 -9.07 -12.94
C ASN A 396 -6.89 -9.81 -12.48
N SER A 397 -7.69 -9.13 -11.66
CA SER A 397 -8.93 -9.68 -11.07
C SER A 397 -9.96 -10.11 -12.11
N GLU A 398 -9.90 -9.55 -13.32
CA GLU A 398 -10.72 -9.98 -14.46
C GLU A 398 -10.42 -11.41 -14.91
N VAL A 399 -9.17 -11.87 -14.73
CA VAL A 399 -8.72 -13.18 -15.17
C VAL A 399 -8.61 -14.14 -13.99
N TYR A 400 -7.97 -13.71 -12.90
CA TYR A 400 -7.67 -14.55 -11.75
C TYR A 400 -8.51 -14.14 -10.53
N PRO A 401 -9.27 -15.08 -9.94
CA PRO A 401 -10.15 -14.79 -8.82
C PRO A 401 -9.41 -14.45 -7.51
N PHE A 402 -8.13 -14.82 -7.38
CA PHE A 402 -7.28 -14.52 -6.23
C PHE A 402 -5.81 -14.42 -6.67
N GLY A 403 -5.01 -13.71 -5.88
CA GLY A 403 -3.55 -13.65 -5.97
C GLY A 403 -2.88 -14.42 -4.83
N PRO A 404 -1.57 -14.69 -4.92
CA PRO A 404 -0.81 -15.26 -3.82
C PRO A 404 -0.76 -14.30 -2.62
N VAL A 405 -0.97 -14.79 -1.41
CA VAL A 405 -0.70 -14.03 -0.20
C VAL A 405 0.82 -13.87 -0.05
N GLU A 406 1.27 -12.62 0.09
CA GLU A 406 2.69 -12.29 0.10
C GLU A 406 3.37 -12.70 1.42
N SER A 407 4.64 -13.12 1.35
CA SER A 407 5.34 -13.71 2.49
C SER A 407 5.50 -12.74 3.67
N TYR A 408 5.65 -11.45 3.41
CA TYR A 408 5.77 -10.46 4.50
C TYR A 408 4.47 -10.32 5.31
N VAL A 409 3.30 -10.60 4.71
CA VAL A 409 2.02 -10.62 5.43
C VAL A 409 2.00 -11.80 6.40
N LEU A 410 2.49 -12.96 5.95
CA LEU A 410 2.63 -14.15 6.80
C LEU A 410 3.62 -13.89 7.95
N ASP A 411 4.76 -13.27 7.66
CA ASP A 411 5.76 -12.92 8.66
C ASP A 411 5.19 -11.93 9.70
N TRP A 412 4.42 -10.93 9.25
CA TRP A 412 3.77 -9.97 10.13
C TRP A 412 2.72 -10.64 11.03
N LEU A 413 1.89 -11.51 10.46
CA LEU A 413 0.91 -12.28 11.21
C LEU A 413 1.59 -13.19 12.24
N SER A 414 2.73 -13.81 11.90
CA SER A 414 3.41 -14.76 12.78
C SER A 414 3.96 -14.11 14.06
N LYS A 415 4.22 -12.80 13.99
CA LYS A 415 4.77 -11.99 15.11
C LYS A 415 3.70 -11.34 15.97
N ASN A 416 2.41 -11.53 15.65
CA ASN A 416 1.33 -10.86 16.35
C ASN A 416 0.81 -11.72 17.50
N ASP A 417 1.09 -11.30 18.74
CA ASP A 417 0.77 -12.02 19.98
C ASP A 417 -0.73 -12.26 20.20
N GLU A 418 -1.61 -11.55 19.47
CA GLU A 418 -3.06 -11.72 19.59
C GLU A 418 -3.61 -12.93 18.84
N ILE A 419 -2.82 -13.49 17.93
CA ILE A 419 -3.20 -14.62 17.10
C ILE A 419 -3.00 -15.91 17.89
N ARG A 420 -4.11 -16.61 18.15
CA ARG A 420 -4.12 -17.95 18.74
C ARG A 420 -3.75 -19.01 17.70
N LEU A 421 -4.33 -18.88 16.50
CA LEU A 421 -4.22 -19.89 15.44
C LEU A 421 -4.12 -19.22 14.08
N MET A 422 -3.21 -19.72 13.24
CA MET A 422 -3.04 -19.29 11.86
C MET A 422 -2.92 -20.50 10.93
N SER A 423 -3.89 -20.70 10.04
CA SER A 423 -3.87 -21.78 9.05
C SER A 423 -3.73 -21.25 7.63
N ILE A 424 -2.67 -21.68 6.94
CA ILE A 424 -2.43 -21.38 5.53
C ILE A 424 -3.02 -22.48 4.65
N LEU A 425 -3.66 -22.08 3.55
CA LEU A 425 -4.17 -23.00 2.54
C LEU A 425 -3.51 -22.73 1.20
N LEU A 426 -2.78 -23.72 0.71
CA LEU A 426 -2.13 -23.69 -0.58
C LEU A 426 -3.08 -24.26 -1.63
N LYS A 427 -3.17 -23.57 -2.76
CA LYS A 427 -3.88 -24.04 -3.96
C LYS A 427 -3.03 -23.80 -5.18
N ASN A 428 -3.21 -24.62 -6.21
CA ASN A 428 -2.67 -24.28 -7.52
C ASN A 428 -3.30 -22.99 -8.04
N LEU A 429 -2.51 -22.15 -8.71
CA LEU A 429 -3.06 -21.03 -9.45
C LEU A 429 -4.03 -21.55 -10.54
N PRO A 430 -5.16 -20.86 -10.76
CA PRO A 430 -6.11 -21.28 -11.78
C PRO A 430 -5.49 -21.33 -13.17
N GLN A 431 -5.62 -22.45 -13.86
CA GLN A 431 -5.21 -22.54 -15.26
C GLN A 431 -6.23 -21.82 -16.15
N VAL A 432 -5.74 -21.02 -17.08
CA VAL A 432 -6.55 -20.24 -18.02
C VAL A 432 -6.56 -20.97 -19.36
N SER A 433 -7.67 -21.62 -19.69
CA SER A 433 -7.77 -22.45 -20.89
C SER A 433 -9.20 -22.55 -21.44
N PRO A 434 -9.39 -22.94 -22.72
CA PRO A 434 -10.72 -23.13 -23.30
C PRO A 434 -11.50 -24.32 -22.72
N GLY A 435 -10.84 -25.19 -21.94
CA GLY A 435 -11.41 -26.35 -21.27
C GLY A 435 -10.49 -26.85 -20.14
N PRO A 436 -10.92 -27.86 -19.36
CA PRO A 436 -10.17 -28.34 -18.20
C PRO A 436 -8.81 -28.89 -18.61
N GLN A 437 -7.73 -28.35 -18.04
CA GLN A 437 -6.37 -28.84 -18.29
C GLN A 437 -5.80 -29.53 -17.05
N PRO A 438 -5.43 -30.82 -17.13
CA PRO A 438 -4.83 -31.53 -16.02
C PRO A 438 -3.48 -30.90 -15.64
N LEU A 439 -3.28 -30.68 -14.35
CA LEU A 439 -2.01 -30.25 -13.77
C LEU A 439 -0.97 -31.38 -13.82
N GLY A 440 -1.45 -32.61 -13.77
CA GLY A 440 -0.66 -33.83 -13.80
C GLY A 440 -1.55 -35.06 -13.68
N SER A 441 -0.92 -36.23 -13.57
CA SER A 441 -1.64 -37.49 -13.35
C SER A 441 -1.02 -38.25 -12.20
N ILE A 442 -1.88 -38.89 -11.42
CA ILE A 442 -1.48 -39.89 -10.42
C ILE A 442 -1.34 -41.22 -11.15
N ILE A 443 -0.23 -41.92 -10.95
CA ILE A 443 0.07 -43.18 -11.62
C ILE A 443 0.17 -44.28 -10.57
N ASN A 444 -0.56 -45.37 -10.77
CA ASN A 444 -0.31 -46.61 -10.03
C ASN A 444 0.89 -47.33 -10.69
N PRO A 445 2.06 -47.43 -10.03
CA PRO A 445 3.26 -47.99 -10.64
C PRO A 445 3.14 -49.49 -10.96
N ASN A 446 2.24 -50.21 -10.28
CA ASN A 446 2.06 -51.65 -10.45
C ASN A 446 1.16 -51.99 -11.64
N LEU A 447 0.12 -51.18 -11.86
CA LEU A 447 -0.91 -51.42 -12.89
C LEU A 447 -0.75 -50.50 -14.12
N ASN A 448 0.15 -49.51 -14.04
CA ASN A 448 0.34 -48.46 -15.04
C ASN A 448 -0.96 -47.72 -15.43
N LEU A 449 -1.88 -47.59 -14.47
CA LEU A 449 -3.10 -46.82 -14.60
C LEU A 449 -2.83 -45.37 -14.19
N SER A 450 -3.37 -44.42 -14.94
CA SER A 450 -3.18 -42.98 -14.70
C SER A 450 -4.51 -42.25 -14.54
N TYR A 451 -4.64 -41.42 -13.51
CA TYR A 451 -5.82 -40.60 -13.26
C TYR A 451 -5.47 -39.11 -13.23
N SER A 452 -6.24 -38.29 -13.95
CA SER A 452 -5.97 -36.86 -14.12
C SER A 452 -6.32 -36.04 -12.87
N VAL A 453 -5.40 -35.16 -12.49
CA VAL A 453 -5.56 -34.21 -11.38
C VAL A 453 -5.68 -32.81 -11.96
N LEU A 454 -6.75 -32.12 -11.59
CA LEU A 454 -7.06 -30.74 -12.01
C LEU A 454 -6.85 -29.73 -10.87
N GLY A 455 -6.81 -30.19 -9.61
CA GLY A 455 -6.65 -29.34 -8.45
C GLY A 455 -5.76 -29.96 -7.38
N VAL A 456 -4.95 -29.13 -6.74
CA VAL A 456 -4.13 -29.52 -5.58
C VAL A 456 -4.46 -28.61 -4.41
N ILE A 457 -4.74 -29.21 -3.25
CA ILE A 457 -4.90 -28.51 -1.98
C ILE A 457 -3.74 -28.91 -1.07
N GLY A 458 -2.95 -27.94 -0.63
CA GLY A 458 -1.97 -28.11 0.43
C GLY A 458 -2.46 -27.48 1.72
N LEU A 459 -2.49 -28.23 2.81
CA LEU A 459 -2.98 -27.73 4.09
C LEU A 459 -2.15 -28.22 5.27
N LYS A 460 -2.31 -27.59 6.43
CA LYS A 460 -1.81 -28.12 7.69
C LYS A 460 -2.94 -28.85 8.42
N PRO A 461 -2.93 -30.19 8.48
CA PRO A 461 -4.07 -30.97 8.97
C PRO A 461 -4.55 -30.58 10.36
N SER A 462 -3.64 -30.43 11.33
CA SER A 462 -4.00 -30.10 12.72
C SER A 462 -4.81 -28.80 12.82
N LEU A 463 -4.47 -27.79 12.02
CA LEU A 463 -5.09 -26.48 12.05
C LEU A 463 -6.38 -26.42 11.25
N GLU A 464 -6.44 -27.00 10.05
CA GLU A 464 -7.66 -27.00 9.24
C GLU A 464 -8.80 -27.81 9.87
N ILE A 465 -8.48 -28.87 10.63
CA ILE A 465 -9.50 -29.63 11.37
C ILE A 465 -10.19 -28.74 12.40
N GLU A 466 -9.45 -27.87 13.09
CA GLU A 466 -10.00 -26.97 14.11
C GLU A 466 -10.91 -25.89 13.50
N ILE A 467 -10.55 -25.37 12.31
CA ILE A 467 -11.29 -24.27 11.66
C ILE A 467 -12.49 -24.78 10.86
N ILE A 468 -12.26 -25.70 9.91
CA ILE A 468 -13.26 -26.08 8.91
C ILE A 468 -13.74 -27.53 9.04
N LYS A 469 -13.16 -28.31 9.97
CA LYS A 469 -13.53 -29.72 10.22
C LYS A 469 -13.44 -30.60 8.97
N ILE A 470 -12.43 -30.35 8.13
CA ILE A 470 -12.23 -31.03 6.85
C ILE A 470 -12.00 -32.55 7.00
N ASN A 471 -11.61 -33.05 8.17
CA ASN A 471 -11.48 -34.49 8.43
C ASN A 471 -12.77 -35.29 8.22
N GLN A 472 -13.94 -34.64 8.22
CA GLN A 472 -15.24 -35.29 8.00
C GLN A 472 -15.42 -35.82 6.56
N ILE A 473 -14.54 -35.46 5.61
CA ILE A 473 -14.59 -35.95 4.23
C ILE A 473 -14.21 -37.43 4.09
N ILE A 474 -13.55 -38.02 5.08
CA ILE A 474 -13.14 -39.43 5.04
C ILE A 474 -14.18 -40.29 5.75
N GLU A 475 -14.59 -41.36 5.09
CA GLU A 475 -15.53 -42.33 5.64
C GLU A 475 -14.82 -43.49 6.34
N GLU A 476 -15.53 -44.11 7.29
CA GLU A 476 -15.01 -45.24 8.04
C GLU A 476 -14.66 -46.40 7.09
N GLY A 477 -13.41 -46.89 7.16
CA GLY A 477 -12.90 -47.93 6.27
C GLY A 477 -12.11 -47.42 5.05
N ASN A 478 -12.15 -46.11 4.75
CA ASN A 478 -11.39 -45.51 3.64
C ASN A 478 -10.03 -44.92 4.08
N GLY A 479 -9.47 -45.39 5.19
CA GLY A 479 -8.20 -44.93 5.75
C GLY A 479 -8.37 -43.87 6.83
N ARG A 480 -7.38 -42.98 6.96
CA ARG A 480 -7.40 -41.86 7.93
C ARG A 480 -7.14 -40.52 7.26
N PHE A 481 -7.44 -39.43 7.95
CA PHE A 481 -7.04 -38.10 7.50
C PHE A 481 -5.54 -37.89 7.70
N LEU A 482 -4.96 -36.95 6.94
CA LEU A 482 -3.55 -36.60 7.04
C LEU A 482 -3.23 -36.07 8.45
N GLU A 483 -2.01 -36.34 8.90
CA GLU A 483 -1.37 -35.74 10.06
C GLU A 483 -0.26 -34.78 9.60
N ASP A 484 0.17 -33.87 10.45
CA ASP A 484 1.15 -32.84 10.09
C ASP A 484 2.50 -33.45 9.62
N ASP A 485 2.84 -34.64 10.12
CA ASP A 485 4.09 -35.35 9.83
C ASP A 485 3.99 -36.27 8.59
N ASP A 486 2.82 -36.38 7.93
CA ASP A 486 2.60 -37.20 6.74
C ASP A 486 3.18 -36.55 5.46
N LEU A 487 4.49 -36.28 5.45
CA LEU A 487 5.15 -35.60 4.34
C LEU A 487 5.05 -36.37 3.01
N ASP A 488 5.05 -37.70 3.05
CA ASP A 488 4.87 -38.55 1.87
C ASP A 488 3.41 -39.01 1.69
N GLY A 489 2.47 -38.47 2.47
CA GLY A 489 1.07 -38.84 2.47
C GLY A 489 0.25 -38.08 1.42
N ILE A 490 -0.71 -38.76 0.80
CA ILE A 490 -1.67 -38.14 -0.12
C ILE A 490 -3.08 -38.65 0.13
N LEU A 491 -4.06 -37.74 0.06
CA LEU A 491 -5.47 -38.08 -0.03
C LEU A 491 -5.96 -37.95 -1.46
N ILE A 492 -6.70 -38.96 -1.90
CA ILE A 492 -7.28 -39.03 -3.24
C ILE A 492 -8.80 -39.22 -3.15
N SER A 493 -9.52 -38.88 -4.21
CA SER A 493 -10.96 -39.09 -4.29
C SER A 493 -11.32 -40.58 -4.39
N GLU A 494 -12.54 -40.94 -4.01
CA GLU A 494 -13.08 -42.28 -4.23
C GLU A 494 -13.03 -42.71 -5.70
N GLU A 495 -13.29 -41.79 -6.62
CA GLU A 495 -13.24 -42.03 -8.06
C GLU A 495 -11.82 -42.38 -8.52
N ALA A 496 -10.82 -41.63 -8.05
CA ALA A 496 -9.42 -41.91 -8.33
C ALA A 496 -8.99 -43.26 -7.72
N GLY A 497 -9.39 -43.55 -6.47
CA GLY A 497 -9.08 -44.81 -5.79
C GLY A 497 -9.65 -46.03 -6.51
N LYS A 498 -10.93 -45.96 -6.93
CA LYS A 498 -11.59 -47.01 -7.72
C LYS A 498 -10.95 -47.19 -9.09
N PHE A 499 -10.65 -46.10 -9.78
CA PHE A 499 -10.05 -46.15 -11.13
C PHE A 499 -8.62 -46.70 -11.11
N LEU A 500 -7.80 -46.26 -10.16
CA LEU A 500 -6.41 -46.70 -10.01
C LEU A 500 -6.27 -48.06 -9.33
N ASN A 501 -7.37 -48.60 -8.78
CA ASN A 501 -7.42 -49.83 -7.97
C ASN A 501 -6.39 -49.80 -6.82
N VAL A 502 -6.40 -48.71 -6.06
CA VAL A 502 -5.52 -48.49 -4.89
C VAL A 502 -6.32 -48.39 -3.60
N LYS A 503 -5.71 -48.82 -2.50
CA LYS A 503 -6.25 -48.76 -1.14
C LYS A 503 -5.35 -47.90 -0.25
N PRO A 504 -5.85 -47.44 0.91
CA PRO A 504 -5.00 -46.82 1.91
C PRO A 504 -3.80 -47.73 2.25
N GLY A 505 -2.60 -47.18 2.23
CA GLY A 505 -1.32 -47.88 2.37
C GLY A 505 -0.58 -48.16 1.06
N ASP A 506 -1.25 -48.08 -0.09
CA ASP A 506 -0.61 -48.30 -1.39
C ASP A 506 0.23 -47.09 -1.83
N LYS A 507 1.22 -47.33 -2.69
CA LYS A 507 2.08 -46.29 -3.25
C LYS A 507 1.62 -45.85 -4.64
N ILE A 508 1.63 -44.55 -4.87
CA ILE A 508 1.31 -43.91 -6.15
C ILE A 508 2.38 -42.88 -6.51
N VAL A 509 2.50 -42.58 -7.80
CA VAL A 509 3.43 -41.56 -8.30
C VAL A 509 2.65 -40.34 -8.75
N PHE A 510 3.00 -39.17 -8.25
CA PHE A 510 2.43 -37.89 -8.67
C PHE A 510 3.54 -36.86 -8.88
N CYS A 511 3.56 -36.21 -10.05
CA CYS A 511 4.60 -35.25 -10.44
C CYS A 511 6.05 -35.79 -10.29
N GLY A 512 6.25 -37.09 -10.54
CA GLY A 512 7.57 -37.75 -10.43
C GLY A 512 8.00 -38.08 -9.00
N MET A 513 7.16 -37.84 -7.99
CA MET A 513 7.40 -38.18 -6.59
C MET A 513 6.51 -39.34 -6.13
N ASN A 514 7.02 -40.16 -5.21
CA ASN A 514 6.29 -41.28 -4.64
C ASN A 514 5.50 -40.83 -3.41
N PHE A 515 4.22 -41.17 -3.37
CA PHE A 515 3.34 -40.90 -2.24
C PHE A 515 2.68 -42.18 -1.76
N THR A 516 2.35 -42.22 -0.47
CA THR A 516 1.55 -43.27 0.15
C THR A 516 0.12 -42.76 0.31
N VAL A 517 -0.86 -43.51 -0.18
CA VAL A 517 -2.27 -43.16 -0.02
C VAL A 517 -2.64 -43.32 1.46
N VAL A 518 -2.86 -42.21 2.18
CA VAL A 518 -3.18 -42.25 3.62
C VAL A 518 -4.69 -42.47 3.82
N GLY A 519 -5.49 -41.94 2.90
CA GLY A 519 -6.93 -42.06 2.92
C GLY A 519 -7.57 -41.69 1.60
N ILE A 520 -8.81 -42.12 1.44
CA ILE A 520 -9.66 -41.87 0.28
C ILE A 520 -10.87 -41.06 0.73
N PHE A 521 -11.07 -39.88 0.15
CA PHE A 521 -12.12 -38.95 0.56
C PHE A 521 -13.38 -39.05 -0.32
N ASN A 522 -14.53 -38.74 0.27
CA ASN A 522 -15.81 -38.63 -0.41
C ASN A 522 -15.92 -37.27 -1.13
N SER A 523 -16.00 -37.32 -2.46
CA SER A 523 -16.07 -36.14 -3.35
C SER A 523 -17.28 -35.24 -3.10
N ALA A 524 -18.43 -35.80 -2.68
CA ALA A 524 -19.62 -35.02 -2.35
C ALA A 524 -19.43 -34.23 -1.04
N LYS A 525 -18.86 -34.87 -0.01
CA LYS A 525 -18.54 -34.18 1.26
C LYS A 525 -17.48 -33.09 1.08
N LEU A 526 -16.48 -33.32 0.23
CA LEU A 526 -15.49 -32.28 -0.10
C LEU A 526 -16.14 -31.08 -0.79
N LYS A 527 -17.12 -31.30 -1.68
CA LYS A 527 -17.87 -30.23 -2.35
C LYS A 527 -18.69 -29.38 -1.39
N GLU A 528 -19.23 -29.99 -0.33
CA GLU A 528 -20.01 -29.32 0.72
C GLU A 528 -19.13 -28.64 1.78
N THR A 529 -17.83 -28.94 1.79
CA THR A 529 -16.87 -28.33 2.72
C THR A 529 -16.65 -26.86 2.34
N ILE A 530 -17.14 -25.97 3.19
CA ILE A 530 -17.04 -24.52 3.04
C ILE A 530 -15.92 -23.95 3.91
N ASP A 531 -15.31 -22.87 3.44
CA ASP A 531 -14.33 -22.08 4.18
C ASP A 531 -15.01 -20.94 4.99
N LEU A 532 -14.23 -20.15 5.71
CA LEU A 532 -14.73 -19.02 6.52
C LEU A 532 -15.46 -17.94 5.70
N ASP A 533 -15.14 -17.80 4.41
CA ASP A 533 -15.84 -16.90 3.48
C ASP A 533 -17.18 -17.47 2.97
N GLY A 534 -17.55 -18.68 3.39
CA GLY A 534 -18.75 -19.41 2.97
C GLY A 534 -18.69 -20.00 1.58
N ASN A 535 -17.54 -19.94 0.88
CA ASN A 535 -17.35 -20.58 -0.42
C ASN A 535 -16.75 -21.99 -0.25
N PRO A 536 -16.90 -22.89 -1.25
CA PRO A 536 -16.22 -24.17 -1.26
C PRO A 536 -14.69 -24.04 -1.18
N ILE A 537 -14.04 -24.95 -0.46
CA ILE A 537 -12.57 -25.00 -0.36
C ILE A 537 -11.88 -25.37 -1.69
N LEU A 538 -12.63 -25.83 -2.68
CA LEU A 538 -12.10 -26.34 -3.95
C LEU A 538 -11.22 -25.30 -4.68
N PRO A 539 -10.17 -25.76 -5.41
CA PRO A 539 -9.46 -24.93 -6.37
C PRO A 539 -10.37 -24.45 -7.49
N LYS A 540 -9.96 -23.36 -8.14
CA LYS A 540 -10.66 -22.81 -9.30
C LYS A 540 -9.85 -23.02 -10.56
N GLU A 541 -10.53 -23.23 -11.68
CA GLU A 541 -10.02 -23.14 -13.04
C GLU A 541 -10.69 -21.95 -13.74
N VAL A 542 -10.08 -21.41 -14.80
CA VAL A 542 -10.63 -20.28 -15.55
C VAL A 542 -10.89 -20.72 -16.98
N SER A 543 -12.16 -20.91 -17.31
CA SER A 543 -12.56 -21.21 -18.69
C SER A 543 -12.61 -19.92 -19.52
N VAL A 544 -11.94 -19.91 -20.67
CA VAL A 544 -11.97 -18.79 -21.61
C VAL A 544 -12.99 -19.05 -22.70
N ILE A 545 -13.95 -18.15 -22.85
CA ILE A 545 -14.91 -18.16 -23.95
C ILE A 545 -14.49 -17.09 -24.96
N PHE A 546 -14.06 -17.54 -26.14
CA PHE A 546 -13.81 -16.65 -27.27
C PHE A 546 -15.15 -16.22 -27.86
N THR A 547 -15.36 -14.91 -27.91
CA THR A 547 -16.52 -14.28 -28.57
C THR A 547 -16.02 -13.41 -29.72
N ASP A 548 -16.91 -12.81 -30.50
CA ASP A 548 -16.53 -11.81 -31.52
C ASP A 548 -15.94 -10.52 -30.88
N GLY A 549 -16.04 -10.37 -29.56
CA GLY A 549 -15.44 -9.31 -28.75
C GLY A 549 -14.29 -9.79 -27.85
N PRO A 550 -13.98 -9.07 -26.75
CA PRO A 550 -12.93 -9.51 -25.83
C PRO A 550 -13.26 -10.87 -25.20
N PRO A 551 -12.25 -11.71 -24.91
CA PRO A 551 -12.46 -13.01 -24.31
C PRO A 551 -13.10 -12.87 -22.93
N ILE A 552 -14.08 -13.72 -22.65
CA ILE A 552 -14.75 -13.76 -21.35
C ILE A 552 -14.09 -14.85 -20.51
N TYR A 553 -13.56 -14.46 -19.35
CA TYR A 553 -12.97 -15.36 -18.37
C TYR A 553 -14.02 -15.75 -17.33
N MET A 554 -14.29 -17.05 -17.20
CA MET A 554 -15.26 -17.57 -16.24
C MET A 554 -14.56 -18.50 -15.25
N PRO A 555 -14.31 -18.05 -14.00
CA PRO A 555 -13.78 -18.92 -12.97
C PRO A 555 -14.83 -19.96 -12.54
N ARG A 556 -14.43 -21.23 -12.49
CA ARG A 556 -15.26 -22.37 -12.07
C ARG A 556 -14.51 -23.19 -11.03
N TYR A 557 -15.23 -23.84 -10.13
CA TYR A 557 -14.60 -24.78 -9.21
C TYR A 557 -14.22 -26.06 -9.95
N VAL A 558 -13.02 -26.56 -9.68
CA VAL A 558 -12.57 -27.85 -10.15
C VAL A 558 -13.49 -28.95 -9.58
N THR A 559 -13.76 -29.98 -10.37
CA THR A 559 -14.50 -31.16 -9.95
C THR A 559 -13.79 -31.84 -8.76
N PRO A 560 -14.48 -32.10 -7.63
CA PRO A 560 -13.86 -32.68 -6.44
C PRO A 560 -13.15 -34.01 -6.70
N GLU A 561 -13.66 -34.78 -7.68
CA GLU A 561 -13.11 -36.07 -8.12
C GLU A 561 -11.67 -35.96 -8.63
N ASN A 562 -11.28 -34.79 -9.17
CA ASN A 562 -9.96 -34.53 -9.75
C ASN A 562 -9.06 -33.69 -8.82
N VAL A 563 -9.38 -33.65 -7.52
CA VAL A 563 -8.58 -32.93 -6.52
C VAL A 563 -7.73 -33.93 -5.71
N VAL A 564 -6.51 -33.52 -5.37
CA VAL A 564 -5.69 -34.21 -4.36
C VAL A 564 -5.40 -33.29 -3.19
N ILE A 565 -5.27 -33.87 -2.00
CA ILE A 565 -4.96 -33.14 -0.78
C ILE A 565 -3.63 -33.65 -0.21
N LEU A 566 -2.75 -32.73 0.14
CA LEU A 566 -1.40 -32.96 0.65
C LEU A 566 -1.13 -32.08 1.88
N VAL A 567 -0.10 -32.42 2.64
CA VAL A 567 0.46 -31.52 3.65
C VAL A 567 1.07 -30.30 2.94
N SER A 568 0.90 -29.10 3.52
CA SER A 568 1.33 -27.82 2.95
C SER A 568 2.81 -27.79 2.58
N GLU A 569 3.67 -28.39 3.41
CA GLU A 569 5.12 -28.48 3.15
C GLU A 569 5.43 -29.31 1.90
N THR A 570 4.68 -30.39 1.65
CA THR A 570 4.88 -31.22 0.47
C THR A 570 4.25 -30.59 -0.78
N ALA A 571 3.09 -29.96 -0.61
CA ALA A 571 2.43 -29.24 -1.69
C ALA A 571 3.31 -28.11 -2.26
N SER A 572 4.05 -27.38 -1.41
CA SER A 572 4.95 -26.30 -1.85
C SER A 572 6.19 -26.79 -2.62
N LYS A 573 6.58 -28.06 -2.45
CA LYS A 573 7.71 -28.70 -3.14
C LYS A 573 7.34 -29.28 -4.51
N LEU A 574 6.05 -29.40 -4.82
CA LEU A 574 5.62 -29.88 -6.13
C LEU A 574 6.07 -28.91 -7.24
N PRO A 575 6.45 -29.41 -8.42
CA PRO A 575 6.78 -28.58 -9.58
C PRO A 575 5.52 -28.02 -10.26
N LEU A 576 4.56 -27.57 -9.44
CA LEU A 576 3.29 -26.97 -9.83
C LEU A 576 3.25 -25.55 -9.26
N ASN A 577 2.60 -24.63 -9.96
CA ASN A 577 2.48 -23.23 -9.52
C ASN A 577 1.46 -23.12 -8.36
N ILE A 578 1.84 -23.63 -7.19
CA ILE A 578 1.05 -23.69 -5.97
C ILE A 578 1.41 -22.49 -5.10
N VAL A 579 0.40 -21.76 -4.66
CA VAL A 579 0.56 -20.53 -3.90
C VAL A 579 -0.29 -20.57 -2.64
N VAL A 580 0.08 -19.76 -1.64
CA VAL A 580 -0.77 -19.50 -0.48
C VAL A 580 -1.99 -18.72 -0.97
N SER A 581 -3.14 -19.41 -1.05
CA SER A 581 -4.38 -18.86 -1.60
C SER A 581 -5.15 -18.02 -0.57
N ARG A 582 -5.09 -18.44 0.70
CA ARG A 582 -5.73 -17.74 1.82
C ARG A 582 -5.06 -18.10 3.14
N VAL A 583 -5.30 -17.27 4.14
CA VAL A 583 -4.88 -17.46 5.53
C VAL A 583 -6.10 -17.31 6.42
N ASN A 584 -6.39 -18.32 7.23
CA ASN A 584 -7.43 -18.24 8.25
C ASN A 584 -6.78 -17.96 9.61
N ILE A 585 -7.33 -17.00 10.35
CA ILE A 585 -6.77 -16.52 11.61
C ILE A 585 -7.85 -16.60 12.70
N GLN A 586 -7.46 -17.06 13.89
CA GLN A 586 -8.28 -16.92 15.10
C GLN A 586 -7.50 -16.18 16.17
N THR A 587 -8.14 -15.20 16.80
CA THR A 587 -7.58 -14.43 17.91
C THR A 587 -7.92 -15.08 19.26
N TYR A 588 -7.15 -14.77 20.30
CA TYR A 588 -7.49 -15.20 21.68
C TYR A 588 -8.81 -14.59 22.18
N LYS A 589 -9.12 -13.35 21.76
CA LYS A 589 -10.35 -12.63 22.09
C LYS A 589 -11.12 -12.33 20.82
N VAL A 590 -12.41 -12.70 20.78
CA VAL A 590 -13.29 -12.47 19.62
C VAL A 590 -13.44 -10.97 19.30
N GLU A 591 -13.41 -10.13 20.33
CA GLU A 591 -13.49 -8.67 20.21
C GLU A 591 -12.35 -8.07 19.38
N ASN A 592 -11.18 -8.73 19.34
CA ASN A 592 -10.01 -8.27 18.60
C ASN A 592 -10.01 -8.70 17.13
N MET A 593 -10.96 -9.55 16.69
CA MET A 593 -11.00 -10.01 15.30
C MET A 593 -11.24 -8.87 14.31
N LEU A 594 -12.24 -8.01 14.58
CA LEU A 594 -12.58 -6.91 13.68
C LEU A 594 -11.49 -5.82 13.65
N PRO A 595 -10.92 -5.39 14.78
CA PRO A 595 -9.76 -4.49 14.80
C PRO A 595 -8.56 -5.04 14.04
N LEU A 596 -8.23 -6.31 14.24
CA LEU A 596 -7.11 -6.95 13.55
C LEU A 596 -7.36 -7.05 12.04
N ALA A 597 -8.57 -7.43 11.62
CA ALA A 597 -8.95 -7.48 10.21
C ALA A 597 -8.83 -6.09 9.56
N ARG A 598 -9.30 -5.04 10.24
CA ARG A 598 -9.18 -3.66 9.79
C ARG A 598 -7.71 -3.22 9.70
N ALA A 599 -6.90 -3.51 10.71
CA ALA A 599 -5.47 -3.22 10.69
C ALA A 599 -4.77 -3.93 9.52
N LEU A 600 -5.10 -5.19 9.24
CA LEU A 600 -4.56 -5.95 8.11
C LEU A 600 -4.88 -5.30 6.77
N THR A 601 -6.15 -4.94 6.54
CA THR A 601 -6.58 -4.29 5.29
C THR A 601 -5.90 -2.95 5.07
N LEU A 602 -5.78 -2.13 6.12
CA LEU A 602 -5.14 -0.83 6.01
C LEU A 602 -3.63 -0.95 5.80
N THR A 603 -2.98 -1.89 6.49
CA THR A 603 -1.52 -2.04 6.46
C THR A 603 -1.02 -2.57 5.11
N PHE A 604 -1.78 -3.43 4.45
CA PHE A 604 -1.30 -4.16 3.26
C PHE A 604 -2.11 -3.89 1.99
N GLU A 605 -2.63 -2.66 1.86
CA GLU A 605 -3.34 -2.17 0.67
C GLU A 605 -2.47 -2.15 -0.60
#